data_AF-A0A3C1LEV1-F1
#
_entry.id   AF-A0A3C1LEV1-F1
#
_cell.length_a   1.000
_cell.length_b   1.000
_cell.length_c   1.000
_cell.angle_alpha   90.00
_cell.angle_beta   90.00
_cell.angle_gamma   90.00
#
_symmetry.space_group_name_H-M   'P 1'
#
loop_
_entity.id
_entity.type
_entity.pdbx_description
1 polymer ?
#
loop_
_entity_poly.entity_id
_entity_poly.type
_entity_poly.pdbx_seq_one_letter_code
_entity_poly.pdbx_strand_id
1 'polypeptide(L)'
;MNGNAWNRDLLVLAKRNLLNEQQVNAMLDQLNDILYSVENFEVFCKASEVLDLNKHKIIKKPHLIQQMIRAKELKPFIFICNKN
;
A
#
# COMPACT_ATOMS: atom_id res chain seq x y z
N MET A 1 -18.23 -6.23 -11.84
CA MET A 1 -18.59 -7.03 -10.66
C MET A 1 -17.57 -6.76 -9.57
N ASN A 2 -18.05 -6.57 -8.34
CA ASN A 2 -17.35 -5.95 -7.20
C ASN A 2 -16.22 -6.83 -6.64
N GLY A 3 -14.96 -6.42 -6.82
CA GLY A 3 -13.78 -7.23 -6.45
C GLY A 3 -13.08 -6.89 -5.13
N ASN A 4 -13.55 -5.93 -4.32
CA ASN A 4 -12.77 -5.42 -3.18
C ASN A 4 -13.22 -5.90 -1.79
N ALA A 5 -14.38 -6.58 -1.67
CA ALA A 5 -14.86 -7.10 -0.38
C ALA A 5 -14.23 -8.46 -0.03
N TRP A 6 -14.20 -9.37 -1.01
CA TRP A 6 -13.70 -10.75 -0.86
C TRP A 6 -12.28 -10.84 -0.32
N ASN A 7 -11.36 -9.97 -0.78
CA ASN A 7 -9.96 -10.01 -0.37
C ASN A 7 -9.73 -9.65 1.10
N ARG A 8 -10.58 -8.79 1.67
CA ARG A 8 -10.46 -8.39 3.08
C ARG A 8 -11.07 -9.45 4.00
N ASP A 9 -12.16 -10.08 3.56
CA ASP A 9 -12.82 -11.18 4.27
C ASP A 9 -11.92 -12.42 4.37
N LEU A 10 -11.10 -12.68 3.34
CA LEU A 10 -10.14 -13.79 3.34
C LEU A 10 -9.13 -13.72 4.49
N LEU A 11 -8.54 -12.55 4.77
CA LEU A 11 -7.62 -12.35 5.91
C LEU A 11 -8.29 -12.58 7.27
N VAL A 12 -9.57 -12.20 7.38
CA VAL A 12 -10.37 -12.44 8.59
C VAL A 12 -10.67 -13.93 8.77
N LEU A 13 -10.93 -14.66 7.69
CA LEU A 13 -11.17 -16.10 7.69
C LEU A 13 -9.90 -16.89 8.05
N ALA A 14 -8.74 -16.52 7.49
CA ALA A 14 -7.45 -17.11 7.83
C ALA A 14 -7.09 -16.92 9.31
N LYS A 15 -7.30 -15.72 9.86
CA LYS A 15 -7.03 -15.39 11.26
C LYS A 15 -7.90 -16.18 12.26
N ARG A 16 -9.02 -16.75 11.81
CA ARG A 16 -9.93 -17.55 12.65
C ARG A 16 -9.66 -19.06 12.59
N ASN A 17 -8.57 -19.52 11.96
CA ASN A 17 -8.23 -20.94 11.77
C ASN A 17 -9.35 -21.77 11.12
N LEU A 18 -10.21 -21.11 10.32
CA LEU A 18 -11.33 -21.77 9.63
C LEU A 18 -10.91 -22.42 8.30
N LEU A 19 -9.64 -22.26 7.91
CA LEU A 19 -9.09 -22.73 6.64
C LEU A 19 -8.13 -23.89 6.89
N ASN A 20 -8.18 -24.90 6.03
CA ASN A 20 -7.16 -25.95 5.98
C ASN A 20 -5.91 -25.47 5.22
N GLU A 21 -4.78 -26.20 5.34
CA GLU A 21 -3.50 -25.79 4.73
C GLU A 21 -3.58 -25.54 3.22
N GLN A 22 -4.35 -26.35 2.50
CA GLN A 22 -4.53 -26.19 1.06
C GLN A 22 -5.25 -24.87 0.72
N GLN A 23 -6.27 -24.52 1.48
CA GLN A 23 -7.00 -23.25 1.35
C GLN A 23 -6.11 -22.05 1.72
N VAL A 24 -5.24 -22.19 2.72
CA VAL A 24 -4.27 -21.15 3.08
C VAL A 24 -3.28 -20.92 1.94
N ASN A 25 -2.71 -21.97 1.34
CA ASN A 25 -1.77 -21.82 0.22
C ASN A 25 -2.43 -21.17 -1.00
N ALA A 26 -3.63 -21.62 -1.39
CA ALA A 26 -4.37 -21.01 -2.49
C ALA A 26 -4.67 -19.52 -2.23
N MET A 27 -4.94 -19.17 -0.97
CA MET A 27 -5.17 -17.78 -0.57
C MET A 27 -3.88 -16.95 -0.61
N LEU A 28 -2.74 -17.52 -0.21
CA LEU A 28 -1.43 -16.86 -0.32
C LEU A 28 -1.07 -16.57 -1.78
N ASP A 29 -1.33 -17.51 -2.69
CA ASP A 29 -1.10 -17.33 -4.13
C ASP A 29 -1.97 -16.19 -4.69
N GLN A 30 -3.26 -16.17 -4.36
CA GLN A 30 -4.17 -15.09 -4.76
C GLN A 30 -3.75 -13.73 -4.19
N LEU A 31 -3.35 -13.69 -2.92
CA LEU A 31 -2.87 -12.47 -2.29
C LEU A 31 -1.59 -11.99 -2.97
N ASN A 32 -0.67 -12.90 -3.27
CA ASN A 32 0.58 -12.60 -3.96
C ASN A 32 0.31 -12.04 -5.35
N ASP A 33 -0.62 -12.60 -6.12
CA ASP A 33 -0.98 -12.09 -7.45
C ASP A 33 -1.55 -10.66 -7.40
N ILE A 34 -2.41 -10.39 -6.42
CA ILE A 34 -2.99 -9.05 -6.22
C ILE A 34 -1.89 -8.07 -5.83
N LEU A 35 -1.09 -8.41 -4.80
CA LEU A 35 -0.03 -7.55 -4.28
C LEU A 35 1.05 -7.31 -5.32
N TYR A 36 1.44 -8.31 -6.11
CA TYR A 36 2.47 -8.20 -7.14
C TYR A 36 2.17 -7.07 -8.14
N SER A 37 0.90 -6.89 -8.50
CA SER A 37 0.50 -5.83 -9.44
C SER A 37 0.53 -4.41 -8.85
N VAL A 38 0.43 -4.28 -7.52
CA VAL A 38 0.29 -2.99 -6.82
C VAL A 38 1.49 -2.61 -5.94
N GLU A 39 2.33 -3.57 -5.54
CA GLU A 39 3.56 -3.40 -4.76
C GLU A 39 4.73 -2.92 -5.64
N ASN A 40 4.46 -1.94 -6.48
CA ASN A 40 5.51 -1.23 -7.18
C ASN A 40 5.56 0.23 -6.76
N PHE A 41 6.77 0.78 -6.81
CA PHE A 41 7.06 2.12 -6.33
C PHE A 41 6.28 3.20 -7.10
N GLU A 42 5.96 2.92 -8.37
CA GLU A 42 5.18 3.81 -9.23
C GLU A 42 3.72 3.91 -8.77
N VAL A 43 3.06 2.78 -8.51
CA VAL A 43 1.69 2.72 -7.98
C VAL A 43 1.64 3.38 -6.60
N PHE A 44 2.60 3.09 -5.73
CA PHE A 44 2.74 3.76 -4.44
C PHE A 44 2.79 5.29 -4.60
N CYS A 45 3.71 5.79 -5.44
CA CYS A 45 3.89 7.23 -5.63
C CYS A 45 2.69 7.91 -6.30
N LYS A 46 1.90 7.19 -7.11
CA LYS A 46 0.65 7.69 -7.67
C LYS A 46 -0.46 7.78 -6.61
N ALA A 47 -0.57 6.77 -5.75
CA ALA A 47 -1.58 6.68 -4.69
C ALA A 47 -1.27 7.56 -3.46
N SER A 48 -0.03 8.01 -3.31
CA SER A 48 0.39 8.86 -2.20
C SER A 48 0.53 10.34 -2.56
N GLU A 49 0.45 11.19 -1.55
CA GLU A 49 0.91 12.57 -1.56
C GLU A 49 1.76 12.84 -0.32
N VAL A 50 2.62 13.85 -0.39
CA VAL A 50 3.46 14.25 0.74
C VAL A 50 3.08 15.64 1.20
N LEU A 51 2.76 15.75 2.49
CA LEU A 51 2.50 17.01 3.18
C LEU A 51 3.81 17.48 3.81
N ASP A 52 4.41 18.51 3.23
CA ASP A 52 5.57 19.20 3.82
C ASP A 52 5.06 20.43 4.56
N LEU A 53 4.86 20.30 5.88
CA LEU A 53 4.35 21.40 6.70
C LEU A 53 5.40 22.49 6.91
N ASN A 54 6.69 22.17 6.82
CA ASN A 54 7.76 23.18 6.91
C ASN A 54 7.69 24.18 5.75
N LYS A 55 7.19 23.73 4.60
CA LYS A 55 7.06 24.56 3.39
C LYS A 55 5.62 24.91 3.05
N HIS A 56 4.65 24.48 3.86
CA HIS A 56 3.22 24.60 3.59
C HIS A 56 2.83 24.12 2.18
N LYS A 57 3.35 22.95 1.77
CA LYS A 57 3.17 22.41 0.40
C LYS A 57 2.69 20.97 0.41
N ILE A 58 1.87 20.66 -0.60
CA ILE A 58 1.47 19.30 -0.93
C ILE A 58 2.22 18.87 -2.20
N ILE A 59 3.01 17.81 -2.09
CA ILE A 59 3.80 17.24 -3.18
C ILE A 59 3.07 16.02 -3.72
N LYS A 60 2.64 16.11 -4.99
CA LYS A 60 1.90 15.06 -5.70
C LYS A 60 2.68 14.41 -6.84
N LYS A 61 3.85 14.96 -7.19
CA LYS A 61 4.66 14.52 -8.32
C LYS A 61 5.39 13.21 -7.97
N PRO A 62 5.16 12.09 -8.69
CA PRO A 62 5.70 10.78 -8.31
C PRO A 62 7.22 10.74 -8.12
N HIS A 63 7.98 11.38 -9.02
CA HIS A 63 9.45 11.43 -8.92
C HIS A 63 9.96 12.18 -7.67
N LEU A 64 9.24 13.22 -7.22
CA LEU A 64 9.60 13.95 -6.00
C LEU A 64 9.25 13.14 -4.75
N ILE A 65 8.10 12.47 -4.76
CA ILE A 65 7.69 11.56 -3.68
C ILE A 65 8.74 10.44 -3.54
N GLN A 66 9.16 9.86 -4.66
CA GLN A 66 10.20 8.84 -4.68
C GLN A 66 11.55 9.34 -4.16
N GLN A 67 11.96 10.55 -4.54
CA GLN A 67 13.18 11.14 -4.02
C GLN A 67 13.11 11.31 -2.49
N MET A 68 11.98 11.75 -1.95
CA MET A 68 11.82 11.95 -0.51
C MET A 68 11.80 10.64 0.28
N ILE A 69 11.17 9.59 -0.24
CA ILE A 69 11.13 8.28 0.44
C ILE A 69 12.51 7.61 0.45
N ARG A 70 13.31 7.86 -0.59
CA ARG A 70 14.69 7.38 -0.67
C ARG A 70 15.66 8.24 0.16
N ALA A 71 15.21 9.36 0.72
CA ALA A 71 16.06 10.18 1.57
C ALA A 71 16.39 9.42 2.85
N LYS A 72 17.67 9.40 3.21
CA LYS A 72 18.17 8.69 4.41
C LYS A 72 17.59 9.26 5.71
N GLU A 73 17.26 10.55 5.71
CA GLU A 73 16.62 11.24 6.83
C GLU A 73 15.48 12.10 6.31
N LEU A 74 14.31 11.94 6.93
CA LEU A 74 13.17 12.82 6.71
C LEU A 74 13.22 13.96 7.72
N LYS A 75 12.99 15.18 7.23
CA LYS A 75 12.82 16.32 8.13
C LYS A 75 11.55 16.12 8.97
N PRO A 76 11.51 16.61 10.22
CA PRO A 76 10.28 16.67 11.01
C PRO A 76 9.15 17.33 10.23
N PHE A 77 7.90 16.96 10.54
CA PHE A 77 6.69 17.52 9.92
C PHE A 77 6.55 17.29 8.40
N ILE A 78 7.17 16.23 7.88
CA ILE A 78 6.88 15.68 6.56
C ILE A 78 6.05 14.42 6.75
N PHE A 79 4.87 14.37 6.13
CA PHE A 79 3.94 13.24 6.22
C PHE A 79 3.66 12.67 4.84
N ILE A 80 3.65 11.34 4.73
CA ILE A 80 3.18 10.64 3.54
C ILE A 80 1.74 10.22 3.80
N CYS A 81 0.82 10.73 2.99
CA CYS A 81 -0.60 10.42 3.08
C CYS A 81 -1.04 9.60 1.88
N ASN A 82 -1.83 8.56 2.13
CA ASN A 82 -2.53 7.86 1.07
C ASN A 82 -3.74 8.71 0.63
N LYS A 83 -4.04 8.74 -0.68
CA LYS A 83 -5.18 9.49 -1.24
C LYS A 83 -6.52 8.75 -1.13
N ASN A 84 -6.53 7.49 -0.70
CA ASN A 84 -7.71 6.63 -0.56
C ASN A 84 -8.49 6.86 0.74
#